data_AF-A0A662V262-F1
#
_entry.id   AF-A0A662V262-F1
#
_cell.length_a   1.000
_cell.length_b   1.000
_cell.length_c   1.000
_cell.angle_alpha   90.00
_cell.angle_beta   90.00
_cell.angle_gamma   90.00
#
_symmetry.space_group_name_H-M   'P 1'
#
loop_
_entity.id
_entity.type
_entity.pdbx_description
1 polymer ?
#
loop_
_entity_poly.entity_id
_entity_poly.type
_entity_poly.pdbx_seq_one_letter_code
_entity_poly.pdbx_strand_id
1 'polypeptide(L)'
;ETTKKTIIAKISPDTKTWGTLDIFWYVGKKIGVRLNVFIESEWTPLGYISLSKNEVGSLHGGFPTGETYWVWMDVKYRYERWHVHANCDGTIIDYDEEYIYITDYYPSTINGGTNPPPETPIPSPDSWEYKGPYTQTEEYEPYYMINRTTYGSGHIAIDALKFITLLKTLDKISSKAAQAASLIGLCINLDFIYGGVEALDFAIELYSDVGYSHEVYIGESTDVETVPMLYVVSLLSYS
;
A
#
# COMPACT_ATOMS: atom_id res chain seq x y z
N GLU A 1 -13.25 14.94 4.42
CA GLU A 1 -12.01 14.20 4.72
C GLU A 1 -12.33 13.04 5.66
N THR A 2 -11.54 11.97 5.66
CA THR A 2 -11.65 10.85 6.61
C THR A 2 -10.30 10.16 6.82
N THR A 3 -10.09 9.56 8.00
CA THR A 3 -8.89 8.74 8.28
C THR A 3 -9.28 7.27 8.30
N LYS A 4 -8.51 6.43 7.61
CA LYS A 4 -8.72 4.97 7.53
C LYS A 4 -7.41 4.23 7.74
N LYS A 5 -7.53 2.99 8.22
CA LYS A 5 -6.41 2.05 8.29
C LYS A 5 -6.15 1.47 6.90
N THR A 6 -4.88 1.37 6.55
CA THR A 6 -4.39 0.89 5.26
C THR A 6 -3.31 -0.15 5.50
N ILE A 7 -3.45 -1.34 4.93
CA ILE A 7 -2.41 -2.38 5.00
C ILE A 7 -1.22 -1.97 4.12
N ILE A 8 0.00 -2.10 4.63
CA ILE A 8 1.25 -1.77 3.95
C ILE A 8 2.18 -2.98 3.75
N ALA A 9 1.92 -4.09 4.46
CA ALA A 9 2.62 -5.36 4.22
C ALA A 9 1.76 -6.57 4.65
N LYS A 10 1.96 -7.71 3.98
CA LYS A 10 1.46 -9.04 4.34
C LYS A 10 2.55 -10.08 4.15
N ILE A 11 2.84 -10.79 5.23
CA ILE A 11 3.78 -11.90 5.26
C ILE A 11 2.93 -13.17 5.42
N SER A 12 3.00 -14.07 4.46
CA SER A 12 2.27 -15.35 4.42
C SER A 12 3.29 -16.50 4.50
N PRO A 13 3.71 -16.88 5.72
CA PRO A 13 4.63 -17.99 5.90
C PRO A 13 3.95 -19.34 5.64
N ASP A 14 4.73 -20.35 5.25
CA ASP A 14 4.29 -21.74 5.28
C ASP A 14 4.21 -22.27 6.72
N THR A 15 3.71 -23.49 6.88
CA THR A 15 3.47 -24.14 8.18
C THR A 15 4.73 -24.44 9.00
N LYS A 16 5.92 -24.14 8.47
CA LYS A 16 7.23 -24.34 9.12
C LYS A 16 8.02 -23.05 9.29
N THR A 17 7.50 -21.94 8.80
CA THR A 17 8.19 -20.66 8.80
C THR A 17 7.65 -19.76 9.92
N TRP A 18 8.55 -19.20 10.72
CA TRP A 18 8.29 -18.07 11.62
C TRP A 18 9.26 -16.93 11.30
N GLY A 19 9.09 -15.78 11.95
CA GLY A 19 10.06 -14.72 11.72
C GLY A 19 9.81 -13.41 12.43
N THR A 20 10.64 -12.45 12.06
CA THR A 20 10.68 -11.10 12.62
C THR A 20 10.48 -10.07 11.51
N LEU A 21 10.02 -8.90 11.92
CA LEU A 21 9.82 -7.75 11.06
C LEU A 21 10.24 -6.50 11.84
N ASP A 22 11.12 -5.72 11.24
CA ASP A 22 11.44 -4.36 11.65
C ASP A 22 11.00 -3.38 10.58
N ILE A 23 10.35 -2.29 11.00
CA ILE A 23 10.00 -1.17 10.13
C ILE A 23 10.56 0.11 10.74
N PHE A 24 11.28 0.91 9.97
CA PHE A 24 11.80 2.22 10.40
C PHE A 24 11.23 3.34 9.53
N TRP A 25 10.97 4.50 10.12
CA TRP A 25 10.64 5.73 9.40
C TRP A 25 11.46 6.90 9.90
N TYR A 26 11.79 7.85 9.02
CA TYR A 26 12.69 8.97 9.33
C TYR A 26 12.11 10.33 8.95
N VAL A 27 12.64 11.36 9.62
CA VAL A 27 12.31 12.77 9.40
C VAL A 27 12.65 13.21 7.98
N GLY A 28 11.74 13.97 7.37
CA GLY A 28 11.96 14.65 6.09
C GLY A 28 11.90 13.74 4.86
N LYS A 29 11.68 12.43 5.07
CA LYS A 29 11.44 11.47 4.00
C LYS A 29 10.08 11.73 3.36
N LYS A 30 9.97 11.47 2.06
CA LYS A 30 8.83 11.87 1.24
C LYS A 30 8.10 10.65 0.67
N ILE A 31 6.78 10.71 0.69
CA ILE A 31 5.92 9.86 -0.14
C ILE A 31 5.31 10.72 -1.25
N GLY A 32 5.23 10.20 -2.47
CA GLY A 32 4.38 10.78 -3.53
C GLY A 32 2.91 10.44 -3.25
N VAL A 33 1.94 11.10 -3.86
CA VAL A 33 0.52 10.78 -3.75
C VAL A 33 -0.21 11.30 -4.96
N ARG A 34 -0.92 10.44 -5.70
CA ARG A 34 -1.68 10.81 -6.88
C ARG A 34 -2.95 11.54 -6.54
N LEU A 35 -3.22 12.55 -7.33
CA LEU A 35 -4.51 13.20 -7.41
C LEU A 35 -5.29 12.59 -8.57
N ASN A 36 -6.47 12.05 -8.29
CA ASN A 36 -7.40 11.59 -9.30
C ASN A 36 -8.61 12.52 -9.36
N VAL A 37 -9.10 12.80 -10.57
CA VAL A 37 -10.32 13.58 -10.82
C VAL A 37 -11.29 12.79 -11.69
N PHE A 38 -12.57 12.83 -11.38
CA PHE A 38 -13.64 12.32 -12.22
C PHE A 38 -14.20 13.48 -13.03
N ILE A 39 -14.24 13.32 -14.34
CA ILE A 39 -14.88 14.27 -15.26
C ILE A 39 -15.85 13.48 -16.11
N GLU A 40 -17.14 13.75 -15.93
CA GLU A 40 -18.31 13.19 -16.64
C GLU A 40 -18.45 11.67 -16.67
N SER A 41 -17.47 10.93 -17.20
CA SER A 41 -17.49 9.48 -17.41
C SER A 41 -16.25 8.73 -16.96
N GLU A 42 -15.12 9.43 -16.77
CA GLU A 42 -13.86 8.76 -16.49
C GLU A 42 -13.08 9.42 -15.37
N TRP A 43 -12.28 8.60 -14.69
CA TRP A 43 -11.32 9.05 -13.72
C TRP A 43 -9.96 9.23 -14.38
N THR A 44 -9.40 10.42 -14.21
CA THR A 44 -8.15 10.85 -14.85
C THR A 44 -7.08 11.15 -13.78
N PRO A 45 -5.84 10.68 -13.94
CA PRO A 45 -4.69 11.18 -13.17
C PRO A 45 -4.44 12.66 -13.47
N LEU A 46 -4.44 13.52 -12.46
CA LEU A 46 -4.01 14.92 -12.61
C LEU A 46 -2.52 15.13 -12.32
N GLY A 47 -1.91 14.24 -11.54
CA GLY A 47 -0.51 14.34 -11.14
C GLY A 47 -0.29 13.86 -9.72
N TYR A 48 0.82 14.28 -9.11
CA TYR A 48 1.27 13.83 -7.80
C TYR A 48 1.56 15.00 -6.85
N ILE A 49 1.21 14.83 -5.58
CA ILE A 49 1.62 15.68 -4.47
C ILE A 49 2.65 14.92 -3.62
N SER A 50 3.58 15.63 -2.99
CA SER A 50 4.54 15.00 -2.08
C SER A 50 4.19 15.33 -0.63
N LEU A 51 4.13 14.30 0.21
CA LEU A 51 3.95 14.42 1.65
C LEU A 51 5.24 14.03 2.36
N SER A 52 5.56 14.69 3.46
CA SER A 52 6.72 14.35 4.31
C SER A 52 6.36 14.52 5.77
N LYS A 53 7.09 13.82 6.63
CA LYS A 53 6.84 13.82 8.07
C LYS A 53 8.04 14.31 8.84
N ASN A 54 7.77 15.07 9.90
CA ASN A 54 8.78 15.47 10.87
C ASN A 54 8.73 14.56 12.10
N GLU A 55 8.77 13.24 11.87
CA GLU A 55 8.79 12.24 12.93
C GLU A 55 9.71 11.07 12.53
N VAL A 56 10.25 10.41 13.55
CA VAL A 56 11.11 9.22 13.43
C VAL A 56 10.56 8.15 14.37
N GLY A 57 10.74 6.88 14.01
CA GLY A 57 10.36 5.78 14.88
C GLY A 57 10.55 4.45 14.21
N SER A 58 10.14 3.40 14.93
CA SER A 58 10.19 2.04 14.43
C SER A 58 9.08 1.18 15.01
N LEU A 59 8.77 0.10 14.29
CA LEU A 59 7.99 -1.03 14.77
C LEU A 59 8.90 -2.25 14.73
N HIS A 60 8.97 -2.99 15.84
CA HIS A 60 9.53 -4.34 15.88
C HIS A 60 8.39 -5.32 16.14
N GLY A 61 8.30 -6.36 15.30
CA GLY A 61 7.26 -7.37 15.35
C GLY A 61 7.82 -8.77 15.09
N GLY A 62 7.07 -9.78 15.52
CA GLY A 62 7.34 -11.17 15.21
C GLY A 62 6.05 -11.88 14.84
N PHE A 63 6.16 -12.88 13.96
CA PHE A 63 5.02 -13.68 13.53
C PHE A 63 5.23 -15.16 13.87
N PRO A 64 4.21 -15.82 14.47
CA PRO A 64 4.27 -17.23 14.80
C PRO A 64 4.39 -18.13 13.56
N THR A 65 4.80 -19.36 13.80
CA THR A 65 4.93 -20.39 12.76
C THR A 65 3.63 -20.56 11.97
N GLY A 66 3.68 -20.34 10.66
CA GLY A 66 2.55 -20.54 9.75
C GLY A 66 1.39 -19.54 9.87
N GLU A 67 1.54 -18.48 10.68
CA GLU A 67 0.52 -17.45 10.81
C GLU A 67 0.81 -16.26 9.89
N THR A 68 -0.19 -15.87 9.09
CA THR A 68 -0.08 -14.67 8.25
C THR A 68 0.01 -13.42 9.14
N TYR A 69 0.98 -12.57 8.85
CA TYR A 69 1.21 -11.32 9.57
C TYR A 69 0.94 -10.12 8.68
N TRP A 70 0.28 -9.11 9.23
CA TRP A 70 -0.13 -7.91 8.52
C TRP A 70 0.43 -6.68 9.21
N VAL A 71 0.71 -5.65 8.43
CA VAL A 71 1.16 -4.34 8.91
C VAL A 71 0.25 -3.28 8.33
N TRP A 72 -0.16 -2.31 9.13
CA TRP A 72 -1.03 -1.22 8.69
C TRP A 72 -0.68 0.12 9.32
N MET A 73 -1.13 1.20 8.69
CA MET A 73 -1.03 2.57 9.21
C MET A 73 -2.31 3.37 8.94
N ASP A 74 -2.51 4.46 9.67
CA ASP A 74 -3.58 5.41 9.42
C ASP A 74 -3.21 6.37 8.27
N VAL A 75 -4.17 6.60 7.38
CA VAL A 75 -4.04 7.45 6.19
C VAL A 75 -5.26 8.35 6.07
N LYS A 76 -5.04 9.63 5.73
CA LYS A 76 -6.09 10.64 5.61
C LYS A 76 -6.45 10.89 4.15
N TYR A 77 -7.72 10.67 3.82
CA TYR A 77 -8.30 10.82 2.49
C TYR A 77 -9.15 12.09 2.40
N ARG A 78 -9.17 12.69 1.22
CA ARG A 78 -9.97 13.85 0.89
C ARG A 78 -10.78 13.61 -0.37
N TYR A 79 -12.02 14.09 -0.31
CA TYR A 79 -12.93 14.18 -1.43
C TYR A 79 -13.34 15.63 -1.60
N GLU A 80 -13.34 16.11 -2.84
CA GLU A 80 -13.85 17.43 -3.20
C GLU A 80 -14.71 17.32 -4.44
N ARG A 81 -15.74 18.15 -4.53
CA ARG A 81 -16.52 18.34 -5.75
C ARG A 81 -16.46 19.79 -6.14
N TRP A 82 -16.03 20.05 -7.36
CA TRP A 82 -15.87 21.38 -7.91
C TRP A 82 -16.84 21.49 -9.09
N HIS A 83 -17.50 22.64 -9.18
CA HIS A 83 -18.32 22.97 -10.34
C HIS A 83 -17.53 23.94 -11.21
N VAL A 84 -17.19 23.51 -12.42
CA VAL A 84 -16.43 24.31 -13.38
C VAL A 84 -17.41 25.03 -14.28
N HIS A 85 -17.43 26.36 -14.18
CA HIS A 85 -18.18 27.23 -15.07
C HIS A 85 -17.22 28.24 -15.69
N ALA A 86 -16.94 28.10 -16.99
CA ALA A 86 -16.00 28.94 -17.71
C ALA A 86 -16.50 29.29 -19.12
N ASN A 87 -16.07 30.44 -19.64
CA ASN A 87 -16.27 30.81 -21.03
C ASN A 87 -14.91 30.87 -21.73
N CYS A 88 -14.64 29.90 -22.58
CA CYS A 88 -13.39 29.75 -23.32
C CYS A 88 -13.66 29.96 -24.81
N ASP A 89 -13.17 31.05 -25.37
CA ASP A 89 -13.31 31.42 -26.79
C ASP A 89 -14.77 31.38 -27.31
N GLY A 90 -15.73 31.82 -26.47
CA GLY A 90 -17.15 31.83 -26.81
C GLY A 90 -17.88 30.51 -26.56
N THR A 91 -17.17 29.47 -26.12
CA THR A 91 -17.75 28.21 -25.68
C THR A 91 -17.95 28.22 -24.17
N ILE A 92 -19.18 28.01 -23.72
CA ILE A 92 -19.48 27.82 -22.30
C ILE A 92 -19.14 26.37 -21.94
N ILE A 93 -18.29 26.21 -20.95
CA ILE A 93 -17.91 24.96 -20.33
C ILE A 93 -18.56 24.93 -18.95
N ASP A 94 -19.39 23.93 -18.71
CA ASP A 94 -20.21 23.79 -17.50
C ASP A 94 -20.31 22.31 -17.11
N TYR A 95 -19.50 21.88 -16.14
CA TYR A 95 -19.46 20.49 -15.69
C TYR A 95 -18.96 20.36 -14.24
N ASP A 96 -19.19 19.20 -13.63
CA ASP A 96 -18.69 18.87 -12.31
C ASP A 96 -17.41 18.02 -12.38
N GLU A 97 -16.46 18.36 -11.52
CA GLU A 97 -15.24 17.61 -11.26
C GLU A 97 -15.28 17.03 -9.85
N GLU A 98 -14.95 15.76 -9.71
CA GLU A 98 -14.88 15.11 -8.41
C GLU A 98 -13.47 14.61 -8.12
N TYR A 99 -12.84 15.07 -7.05
CA TYR A 99 -11.44 14.81 -6.74
C TYR A 99 -11.31 13.82 -5.58
N ILE A 100 -10.38 12.87 -5.69
CA ILE A 100 -10.04 11.91 -4.63
C ILE A 100 -8.52 11.78 -4.51
N TYR A 101 -8.01 11.99 -3.29
CA TYR A 101 -6.58 11.94 -3.00
C TYR A 101 -6.31 11.78 -1.49
N ILE A 102 -5.07 11.45 -1.15
CA ILE A 102 -4.59 11.45 0.24
C ILE A 102 -4.03 12.81 0.56
N THR A 103 -4.41 13.35 1.71
CA THR A 103 -3.85 14.60 2.22
C THR A 103 -2.78 14.37 3.27
N ASP A 104 -2.79 13.22 3.93
CA ASP A 104 -1.86 12.94 5.01
C ASP A 104 -1.69 11.44 5.31
N TYR A 105 -0.58 11.07 5.97
CA TYR A 105 -0.31 9.72 6.47
C TYR A 105 0.32 9.77 7.87
N TYR A 106 0.17 8.73 8.69
CA TYR A 106 0.63 8.76 10.09
C TYR A 106 1.53 7.58 10.45
N PRO A 107 2.84 7.65 10.13
CA PRO A 107 3.82 6.61 10.49
C PRO A 107 3.82 6.21 11.96
N SER A 108 3.60 7.14 12.89
CA SER A 108 3.48 6.83 14.33
C SER A 108 2.31 5.91 14.69
N THR A 109 1.40 5.63 13.76
CA THR A 109 0.28 4.68 13.93
C THR A 109 0.55 3.30 13.33
N ILE A 110 1.75 3.08 12.76
CA ILE A 110 2.18 1.79 12.24
C ILE A 110 2.04 0.73 13.34
N ASN A 111 1.36 -0.35 13.01
CA ASN A 111 1.17 -1.49 13.89
C ASN A 111 1.10 -2.77 13.06
N GLY A 112 1.30 -3.93 13.69
CA GLY A 112 1.26 -5.22 13.03
C GLY A 112 0.69 -6.32 13.90
N GLY A 113 0.23 -7.39 13.25
CA GLY A 113 -0.35 -8.54 13.93
C GLY A 113 -0.98 -9.55 12.97
N THR A 114 -1.47 -10.65 13.53
CA THR A 114 -2.12 -11.74 12.78
C THR A 114 -3.61 -11.49 12.54
N ASN A 115 -4.17 -10.49 13.21
CA ASN A 115 -5.54 -10.01 13.03
C ASN A 115 -5.51 -8.59 12.44
N PRO A 116 -5.58 -8.43 11.11
CA PRO A 116 -5.57 -7.11 10.49
C PRO A 116 -6.85 -6.33 10.86
N PRO A 117 -6.85 -4.99 10.74
CA PRO A 117 -8.04 -4.19 10.98
C PRO A 117 -9.20 -4.67 10.11
N PRO A 118 -10.40 -4.83 10.70
CA PRO A 118 -11.55 -5.36 9.98
C PRO A 118 -11.83 -4.48 8.77
N GLU A 119 -12.24 -5.12 7.68
CA GLU A 119 -12.61 -4.41 6.46
C GLU A 119 -11.46 -3.60 5.83
N THR A 120 -10.19 -3.98 5.99
CA THR A 120 -9.13 -3.37 5.18
C THR A 120 -9.01 -4.11 3.85
N PRO A 121 -9.12 -3.43 2.68
CA PRO A 121 -8.88 -4.07 1.38
C PRO A 121 -7.46 -4.64 1.33
N ILE A 122 -7.32 -5.78 0.66
CA ILE A 122 -6.03 -6.42 0.43
C ILE A 122 -5.85 -6.56 -1.08
N PRO A 123 -4.91 -5.84 -1.67
CA PRO A 123 -4.54 -6.01 -3.06
C PRO A 123 -4.28 -7.45 -3.51
N SER A 124 -4.31 -7.68 -4.82
CA SER A 124 -3.51 -8.75 -5.39
C SER A 124 -2.16 -8.18 -5.84
N PRO A 125 -1.04 -8.90 -5.65
CA PRO A 125 0.23 -8.48 -6.23
C PRO A 125 0.18 -8.53 -7.75
N ASP A 126 0.83 -7.56 -8.40
CA ASP A 126 0.86 -7.40 -9.85
C ASP A 126 1.74 -8.48 -10.49
N SER A 127 2.81 -8.81 -9.78
CA SER A 127 3.74 -9.86 -10.16
C SER A 127 4.35 -10.48 -8.90
N TRP A 128 4.75 -11.73 -9.05
CA TRP A 128 5.53 -12.45 -8.06
C TRP A 128 6.95 -12.61 -8.58
N GLU A 129 7.91 -12.15 -7.80
CA GLU A 129 9.32 -12.41 -8.01
C GLU A 129 9.73 -13.64 -7.20
N TYR A 130 10.10 -14.73 -7.89
CA TYR A 130 10.69 -15.89 -7.24
C TYR A 130 12.13 -15.58 -6.83
N LYS A 131 12.42 -15.72 -5.54
CA LYS A 131 13.75 -15.45 -4.97
C LYS A 131 14.65 -16.68 -4.95
N GLY A 132 14.05 -17.85 -5.00
CA GLY A 132 14.76 -19.11 -5.02
C GLY A 132 14.39 -20.02 -3.86
N PRO A 133 14.97 -21.23 -3.86
CA PRO A 133 14.92 -22.12 -2.73
C PRO A 133 15.95 -21.71 -1.68
N TYR A 134 15.56 -21.81 -0.42
CA TYR A 134 16.41 -21.53 0.72
C TYR A 134 16.24 -22.63 1.76
N THR A 135 17.34 -23.24 2.17
CA THR A 135 17.34 -24.28 3.21
C THR A 135 17.83 -23.68 4.51
N GLN A 136 17.10 -23.90 5.60
CA GLN A 136 17.60 -23.55 6.92
C GLN A 136 18.75 -24.48 7.29
N THR A 137 19.95 -23.92 7.46
CA THR A 137 21.16 -24.68 7.81
C THR A 137 21.53 -24.57 9.28
N GLU A 138 21.12 -23.49 9.97
CA GLU A 138 21.49 -23.19 11.35
C GLU A 138 20.26 -22.75 12.15
N GLU A 139 20.21 -22.99 13.46
CA GLU A 139 19.01 -22.68 14.28
C GLU A 139 18.75 -21.18 14.45
N TYR A 140 19.81 -20.36 14.45
CA TYR A 140 19.73 -18.92 14.79
C TYR A 140 20.01 -17.98 13.62
N GLU A 141 20.20 -18.50 12.41
CA GLU A 141 20.36 -17.69 11.21
C GLU A 141 19.11 -17.82 10.35
N PRO A 142 18.53 -16.72 9.84
CA PRO A 142 17.36 -16.83 8.98
C PRO A 142 17.75 -17.50 7.66
N TYR A 143 16.94 -18.44 7.17
CA TYR A 143 17.14 -19.01 5.83
C TYR A 143 16.95 -17.95 4.74
N TYR A 144 16.19 -16.90 5.02
CA TYR A 144 16.02 -15.77 4.11
C TYR A 144 15.83 -14.46 4.85
N MET A 145 16.54 -13.42 4.43
CA MET A 145 16.42 -12.07 4.95
C MET A 145 16.08 -11.10 3.82
N ILE A 146 15.07 -10.28 4.06
CA ILE A 146 14.60 -9.23 3.19
C ILE A 146 14.98 -7.92 3.85
N ASN A 147 16.03 -7.27 3.34
CA ASN A 147 16.30 -5.88 3.67
C ASN A 147 15.80 -5.01 2.53
N ARG A 148 14.65 -4.38 2.73
CA ARG A 148 14.08 -3.37 1.83
C ARG A 148 14.30 -2.00 2.47
N THR A 149 15.55 -1.52 2.38
CA THR A 149 15.88 -0.11 2.63
C THR A 149 15.25 0.78 1.56
N THR A 150 15.05 0.25 0.36
CA THR A 150 14.72 1.00 -0.86
C THR A 150 13.22 1.12 -1.14
N TYR A 151 12.37 1.51 -0.19
CA TYR A 151 11.14 2.21 -0.59
C TYR A 151 11.49 3.67 -0.90
N GLY A 152 12.27 3.86 -1.97
CA GLY A 152 12.21 5.11 -2.71
C GLY A 152 10.75 5.39 -3.08
N SER A 153 10.40 6.65 -3.24
CA SER A 153 9.05 7.20 -3.46
C SER A 153 8.29 6.71 -4.71
N GLY A 154 8.52 5.48 -5.16
CA GLY A 154 8.03 4.92 -6.43
C GLY A 154 7.13 3.70 -6.31
N HIS A 155 6.83 3.22 -5.10
CA HIS A 155 6.15 1.94 -4.93
C HIS A 155 5.18 1.96 -3.76
N ILE A 156 4.51 3.08 -3.52
CA ILE A 156 3.31 3.08 -2.69
C ILE A 156 2.18 3.61 -3.61
N ALA A 157 0.95 3.33 -3.30
CA ALA A 157 -0.32 3.64 -3.92
C ALA A 157 -1.33 3.31 -2.81
N ILE A 158 -2.54 3.82 -2.82
CA ILE A 158 -3.47 3.53 -1.73
C ILE A 158 -4.88 3.35 -2.29
N ASP A 159 -5.52 2.24 -1.92
CA ASP A 159 -6.89 1.93 -2.29
C ASP A 159 -7.87 2.97 -1.75
N ALA A 160 -8.59 3.62 -2.67
CA ALA A 160 -9.64 4.57 -2.37
C ALA A 160 -11.04 3.99 -2.57
N LEU A 161 -11.22 2.75 -3.04
CA LEU A 161 -12.52 2.13 -3.33
C LEU A 161 -13.44 2.07 -2.11
N LYS A 162 -12.92 1.87 -0.89
CA LYS A 162 -13.76 1.96 0.32
C LYS A 162 -14.16 3.38 0.65
N PHE A 163 -13.28 4.34 0.39
CA PHE A 163 -13.64 5.74 0.53
C PHE A 163 -14.68 6.13 -0.52
N ILE A 164 -14.56 5.64 -1.75
CA ILE A 164 -15.55 5.79 -2.84
C ILE A 164 -16.86 5.10 -2.49
N THR A 165 -16.83 3.90 -1.93
CA THR A 165 -18.02 3.18 -1.47
C THR A 165 -18.71 3.98 -0.36
N LEU A 166 -17.95 4.50 0.62
CA LEU A 166 -18.48 5.38 1.65
C LEU A 166 -19.10 6.65 1.06
N LEU A 167 -18.41 7.31 0.13
CA LEU A 167 -18.91 8.50 -0.54
C LEU A 167 -20.19 8.20 -1.33
N LYS A 168 -20.29 7.04 -1.99
CA LYS A 168 -21.49 6.58 -2.67
C LYS A 168 -22.62 6.34 -1.68
N THR A 169 -22.36 5.63 -0.57
CA THR A 169 -23.36 5.40 0.49
C THR A 169 -23.85 6.70 1.14
N LEU A 170 -23.01 7.73 1.15
CA LEU A 170 -23.35 9.07 1.65
C LEU A 170 -23.92 10.00 0.55
N ASP A 171 -24.22 9.47 -0.64
CA ASP A 171 -24.70 10.22 -1.82
C ASP A 171 -23.82 11.44 -2.19
N LYS A 172 -22.52 11.36 -1.91
CA LYS A 172 -21.54 12.41 -2.24
C LYS A 172 -21.07 12.35 -3.68
N ILE A 173 -20.97 11.14 -4.24
CA ILE A 173 -20.60 10.89 -5.64
C ILE A 173 -21.74 10.22 -6.40
N SER A 174 -21.79 10.41 -7.72
CA SER A 174 -22.79 9.73 -8.55
C SER A 174 -22.55 8.22 -8.69
N SER A 175 -23.59 7.45 -9.03
CA SER A 175 -23.44 6.02 -9.38
C SER A 175 -22.50 5.80 -10.57
N LYS A 176 -22.44 6.76 -11.50
CA LYS A 176 -21.55 6.72 -12.66
C LYS A 176 -20.09 6.91 -12.23
N ALA A 177 -19.81 7.88 -11.35
CA ALA A 177 -18.49 8.09 -10.76
C ALA A 177 -18.02 6.88 -9.96
N ALA A 178 -18.89 6.30 -9.14
CA ALA A 178 -18.57 5.09 -8.37
C ALA A 178 -18.34 3.87 -9.28
N GLN A 179 -19.12 3.72 -10.35
CA GLN A 179 -18.94 2.63 -11.31
C GLN A 179 -17.64 2.80 -12.10
N ALA A 180 -17.35 4.00 -12.59
CA ALA A 180 -16.08 4.30 -13.24
C ALA A 180 -14.91 4.01 -12.31
N ALA A 181 -15.01 4.38 -11.03
CA ALA A 181 -13.99 4.09 -10.03
C ALA A 181 -13.80 2.58 -9.83
N SER A 182 -14.88 1.80 -9.78
CA SER A 182 -14.78 0.34 -9.65
C SER A 182 -14.24 -0.38 -10.89
N LEU A 183 -14.35 0.24 -12.08
CA LEU A 183 -13.87 -0.31 -13.34
C LEU A 183 -12.38 -0.07 -13.60
N ILE A 184 -11.83 0.98 -12.98
CA ILE A 184 -10.40 1.33 -13.05
C ILE A 184 -9.68 1.06 -11.72
N GLY A 185 -10.39 0.42 -10.78
CA GLY A 185 -10.06 0.29 -9.36
C GLY A 185 -9.44 1.55 -8.77
N LEU A 186 -10.11 2.70 -8.72
CA LEU A 186 -9.41 3.96 -8.43
C LEU A 186 -8.48 3.92 -7.20
N CYS A 187 -7.17 3.88 -7.45
CA CYS A 187 -6.15 4.03 -6.42
C CYS A 187 -5.32 5.25 -6.65
N ILE A 188 -4.94 5.80 -5.51
CA ILE A 188 -4.08 6.95 -5.43
C ILE A 188 -2.66 6.41 -5.55
N ASN A 189 -2.15 6.26 -6.78
CA ASN A 189 -0.76 5.88 -7.05
C ASN A 189 0.22 6.83 -6.34
N LEU A 190 1.30 6.40 -5.71
CA LEU A 190 2.33 7.29 -5.16
C LEU A 190 3.53 7.23 -6.12
N ASP A 191 3.57 8.10 -7.13
CA ASP A 191 4.63 8.11 -8.13
C ASP A 191 5.42 9.44 -8.14
N PHE A 192 6.64 9.36 -8.66
CA PHE A 192 7.82 10.14 -8.29
C PHE A 192 7.73 11.68 -8.38
N ILE A 193 8.30 12.33 -7.36
CA ILE A 193 9.12 13.54 -7.55
C ILE A 193 10.57 13.17 -7.22
N TYR A 194 11.43 13.29 -8.23
CA TYR A 194 12.89 13.12 -8.29
C TYR A 194 13.68 13.12 -6.96
N GLY A 195 14.63 12.18 -6.86
CA GLY A 195 15.74 12.19 -5.89
C GLY A 195 15.40 11.48 -4.59
N GLY A 196 15.82 10.22 -4.49
CA GLY A 196 15.38 9.28 -3.45
C GLY A 196 15.47 9.80 -2.02
N VAL A 197 14.45 9.46 -1.22
CA VAL A 197 14.59 9.37 0.24
C VAL A 197 13.50 8.43 0.79
N GLU A 198 13.93 7.32 1.37
CA GLU A 198 13.14 6.17 1.83
C GLU A 198 12.25 6.53 3.04
N ALA A 199 10.93 6.50 2.88
CA ALA A 199 10.00 6.87 3.97
C ALA A 199 9.80 5.75 4.98
N LEU A 200 9.93 4.49 4.53
CA LEU A 200 9.83 3.28 5.34
C LEU A 200 10.94 2.31 4.92
N ASP A 201 11.69 1.80 5.89
CA ASP A 201 12.65 0.70 5.69
C ASP A 201 12.08 -0.55 6.33
N PHE A 202 12.06 -1.68 5.60
CA PHE A 202 11.59 -2.96 6.13
C PHE A 202 12.77 -3.93 6.22
N ALA A 203 12.95 -4.58 7.36
CA ALA A 203 13.77 -5.77 7.51
C ALA A 203 12.87 -6.93 7.93
N ILE A 204 12.81 -8.01 7.13
CA ILE A 204 12.04 -9.22 7.44
C ILE A 204 13.00 -10.39 7.43
N GLU A 205 12.96 -11.20 8.47
CA GLU A 205 13.78 -12.40 8.59
C GLU A 205 12.86 -13.61 8.70
N LEU A 206 13.13 -14.63 7.90
CA LEU A 206 12.38 -15.88 7.87
C LEU A 206 13.24 -17.01 8.43
N TYR A 207 12.68 -17.78 9.35
CA TYR A 207 13.32 -18.86 10.06
C TYR A 207 12.47 -20.13 9.98
N SER A 208 13.11 -21.29 10.06
CA SER A 208 12.46 -22.59 10.18
C SER A 208 13.35 -23.57 10.97
N ASP A 209 12.89 -24.81 11.19
CA ASP A 209 13.78 -25.83 11.77
C ASP A 209 14.84 -26.26 10.73
N VAL A 210 16.05 -26.57 11.20
CA VAL A 210 17.16 -26.99 10.34
C VAL A 210 16.78 -28.19 9.45
N GLY A 211 17.10 -28.08 8.17
CA GLY A 211 16.85 -29.11 7.16
C GLY A 211 15.55 -28.94 6.36
N TYR A 212 14.68 -27.99 6.72
CA TYR A 212 13.57 -27.60 5.85
C TYR A 212 14.04 -26.66 4.73
N SER A 213 13.45 -26.85 3.56
CA SER A 213 13.67 -26.03 2.37
C SER A 213 12.40 -25.28 2.01
N HIS A 214 12.56 -24.01 1.63
CA HIS A 214 11.49 -23.08 1.40
C HIS A 214 11.67 -22.37 0.07
N GLU A 215 10.60 -22.26 -0.69
CA GLU A 215 10.51 -21.41 -1.85
C GLU A 215 10.03 -20.03 -1.42
N VAL A 216 10.83 -19.00 -1.67
CA VAL A 216 10.46 -17.64 -1.30
C VAL A 216 10.02 -16.85 -2.53
N TYR A 217 8.87 -16.20 -2.40
CA TYR A 217 8.34 -15.26 -3.37
C TYR A 217 8.15 -13.91 -2.71
N ILE A 218 8.56 -12.87 -3.41
CA ILE A 218 8.21 -11.51 -3.07
C ILE A 218 7.25 -11.01 -4.12
N GLY A 219 6.04 -10.69 -3.68
CA GLY A 219 5.04 -10.06 -4.51
C GLY A 219 4.99 -8.58 -4.18
N GLU A 220 4.80 -7.77 -5.20
CA GLU A 220 4.53 -6.36 -5.04
C GLU A 220 3.23 -6.10 -5.78
N SER A 221 2.28 -5.47 -5.10
CA SER A 221 1.21 -4.81 -5.83
C SER A 221 1.69 -3.41 -6.19
N THR A 222 1.73 -3.09 -7.47
CA THR A 222 1.86 -1.74 -8.01
C THR A 222 0.59 -1.31 -8.75
N ASP A 223 -0.47 -2.14 -8.66
CA ASP A 223 -1.68 -1.98 -9.42
C ASP A 223 -2.31 -0.64 -9.07
N VAL A 224 -2.68 0.09 -10.11
CA VAL A 224 -3.53 1.28 -10.01
C VAL A 224 -4.88 0.96 -9.36
N GLU A 225 -5.18 -0.32 -9.13
CA GLU A 225 -6.31 -0.87 -8.39
C GLU A 225 -6.17 -1.05 -6.88
N THR A 226 -4.97 -0.88 -6.30
CA THR A 226 -4.77 -1.15 -4.87
C THR A 226 -3.60 -0.39 -4.17
N VAL A 227 -3.36 -0.64 -2.87
CA VAL A 227 -2.19 -0.15 -2.11
C VAL A 227 -0.96 -1.06 -2.37
N PRO A 228 0.26 -0.57 -2.61
CA PRO A 228 1.46 -1.35 -2.63
C PRO A 228 1.73 -1.79 -1.24
N MET A 229 1.83 -3.09 -1.26
CA MET A 229 1.76 -3.92 -0.13
C MET A 229 2.84 -4.93 -0.44
N LEU A 230 3.81 -5.00 0.46
CA LEU A 230 4.81 -6.02 0.35
C LEU A 230 4.14 -7.35 0.64
N TYR A 231 4.15 -8.25 -0.34
CA TYR A 231 3.79 -9.64 -0.13
C TYR A 231 5.08 -10.43 0.04
N VAL A 232 5.19 -11.13 1.15
CA VAL A 232 6.21 -12.17 1.31
C VAL A 232 5.46 -13.48 1.42
N VAL A 233 5.77 -14.43 0.54
CA VAL A 233 5.23 -15.79 0.61
C VAL A 233 6.40 -16.75 0.74
N SER A 234 6.32 -17.63 1.73
CA SER A 234 7.18 -18.80 1.83
C SER A 234 6.33 -20.03 1.60
N LEU A 235 6.80 -20.95 0.75
CA LEU A 235 6.18 -22.25 0.53
C LEU A 235 7.15 -23.36 0.91
N LEU A 236 6.69 -24.35 1.64
CA LEU A 236 7.50 -25.52 1.96
C LEU A 236 7.81 -26.29 0.68
N SER A 237 9.09 -26.48 0.39
CA SER A 237 9.52 -27.32 -0.74
C SER A 237 9.34 -28.79 -0.38
N TYR A 238 8.58 -29.52 -1.20
CA TYR A 238 8.54 -30.99 -1.12
C TYR A 238 9.61 -31.56 -2.05
N SER A 239 10.61 -32.21 -1.45
CA SER A 239 11.55 -33.09 -2.17
C SER A 239 10.91 -34.44 -2.48
#